data_AF-A0AAD9BS09-F1
#
_entry.id   AF-A0AAD9BS09-F1
#
_cell.length_a   1.000
_cell.length_b   1.000
_cell.length_c   1.000
_cell.angle_alpha   90.00
_cell.angle_beta   90.00
_cell.angle_gamma   90.00
#
_symmetry.space_group_name_H-M   'P 1'
#
loop_
_entity.id
_entity.type
_entity.pdbx_description
1 polymer ?
#
loop_
_entity_poly.entity_id
_entity_poly.type
_entity_poly.pdbx_seq_one_letter_code
_entity_poly.pdbx_strand_id
1 'polypeptide(L)'
;MQTTFALRRNEIINDELPVGEILERWPALKMESKEQGDVHVRRAAVLRALPAYLHEDDSTFLRLWHVEQSDDPDIAVGLLMINARSTDTTLFCPERIAVVIEGNRVIKLPTLADAFILLFALTFALHLSYPKDLANTFDITQKVLMGLDEGNLKNLKPRVLSLKNELLAV
;
A
#
# COMPACT_ATOMS: atom_id res chain seq x y z
N MET A 1 -10.63 19.74 -15.03
CA MET A 1 -10.38 19.15 -13.70
C MET A 1 -8.97 18.53 -13.55
N GLN A 2 -8.02 18.82 -14.44
CA GLN A 2 -6.64 18.25 -14.42
C GLN A 2 -5.60 19.13 -13.70
N THR A 3 -5.88 20.41 -13.50
CA THR A 3 -4.93 21.40 -12.96
C THR A 3 -4.60 21.19 -11.47
N THR A 4 -5.56 20.68 -10.69
CA THR A 4 -5.36 20.41 -9.25
C THR A 4 -4.44 19.22 -8.98
N PHE A 5 -4.43 18.20 -9.84
CA PHE A 5 -3.54 17.04 -9.68
C PHE A 5 -2.09 17.39 -10.06
N ALA A 6 -1.90 18.14 -11.14
CA ALA A 6 -0.57 18.58 -11.57
C ALA A 6 0.11 19.49 -10.52
N LEU A 7 -0.65 20.41 -9.91
CA LEU A 7 -0.14 21.27 -8.84
C LEU A 7 0.23 20.48 -7.58
N ARG A 8 -0.60 19.52 -7.15
CA ARG A 8 -0.28 18.65 -6.01
C ARG A 8 0.95 17.78 -6.24
N ARG A 9 1.11 17.25 -7.45
CA ARG A 9 2.33 16.51 -7.85
C ARG A 9 3.56 17.41 -7.78
N ASN A 10 3.44 18.66 -8.24
CA ASN A 10 4.53 19.64 -8.18
C ASN A 10 4.92 19.97 -6.73
N GLU A 11 3.93 20.22 -5.86
CA GLU A 11 4.16 20.50 -4.42
C GLU A 11 4.83 19.31 -3.70
N ILE A 12 4.45 18.07 -3.98
CA ILE A 12 5.03 16.90 -3.28
C ILE A 12 6.43 16.57 -3.82
N ILE A 13 6.66 16.69 -5.13
CA ILE A 13 7.91 16.29 -5.78
C ILE A 13 8.98 17.39 -5.71
N ASN A 14 8.62 18.66 -5.90
CA ASN A 14 9.58 19.76 -5.98
C ASN A 14 9.75 20.52 -4.66
N ASP A 15 8.72 20.58 -3.80
CA ASP A 15 8.82 21.33 -2.53
C ASP A 15 9.16 20.42 -1.33
N GLU A 16 9.44 19.12 -1.56
CA GLU A 16 9.84 18.12 -0.53
C GLU A 16 9.06 18.23 0.78
N LEU A 17 7.74 18.45 0.69
CA LEU A 17 6.90 18.62 1.88
C LEU A 17 6.95 17.34 2.74
N PRO A 18 7.35 17.43 4.02
CA PRO A 18 7.45 16.26 4.87
C PRO A 18 6.06 15.62 4.98
N VAL A 19 5.99 14.32 4.69
CA VAL A 19 4.73 13.55 4.60
C VAL A 19 3.83 13.68 5.83
N GLY A 20 4.40 14.05 6.98
CA GLY A 20 3.65 14.44 8.17
C GLY A 20 2.65 15.58 7.95
N GLU A 21 3.00 16.63 7.18
CA GLU A 21 2.06 17.72 6.86
C GLU A 21 0.95 17.29 5.89
N ILE A 22 1.24 16.35 5.00
CA ILE A 22 0.24 15.76 4.09
C ILE A 22 -0.80 14.97 4.89
N LEU A 23 -0.34 14.22 5.90
CA LEU A 23 -1.21 13.47 6.82
C LEU A 23 -2.04 14.39 7.73
N GLU A 24 -1.53 15.57 8.10
CA GLU A 24 -2.31 16.60 8.80
C GLU A 24 -3.41 17.20 7.90
N ARG A 25 -3.12 17.43 6.62
CA ARG A 25 -4.07 18.01 5.66
C ARG A 25 -5.16 17.04 5.21
N TRP A 26 -4.95 15.73 5.36
CA TRP A 26 -5.89 14.68 4.94
C TRP A 26 -6.27 13.79 6.12
N PRO A 27 -7.16 14.25 7.02
CA PRO A 27 -7.53 13.51 8.22
C PRO A 27 -8.20 12.16 7.93
N ALA A 28 -8.71 11.93 6.71
CA ALA A 28 -9.18 10.62 6.27
C ALA A 28 -8.07 9.56 6.19
N LEU A 29 -6.80 9.98 6.07
CA LEU A 29 -5.63 9.10 6.16
C LEU A 29 -5.20 8.84 7.61
N LYS A 30 -5.66 9.66 8.58
CA LYS A 30 -5.43 9.41 10.01
C LYS A 30 -6.41 8.35 10.50
N MET A 31 -6.01 7.08 10.40
CA MET A 31 -6.71 5.99 11.05
C MET A 31 -6.31 5.92 12.53
N GLU A 32 -7.08 6.57 13.42
CA GLU A 32 -6.97 6.33 14.86
C GLU A 32 -7.71 5.04 15.24
N SER A 33 -7.04 3.90 15.23
CA SER A 33 -7.60 2.66 15.80
C SER A 33 -7.23 2.52 17.27
N LYS A 34 -8.21 2.64 18.16
CA LYS A 34 -8.15 2.06 19.51
C LYS A 34 -8.65 0.61 19.41
N GLU A 35 -7.96 -0.31 20.10
CA GLU A 35 -8.08 -1.79 20.05
C GLU A 35 -7.19 -2.47 18.98
N GLN A 36 -5.92 -2.69 19.36
CA GLN A 36 -4.79 -2.71 18.42
C GLN A 36 -4.08 -4.08 18.21
N GLY A 37 -4.55 -5.18 18.80
CA GLY A 37 -3.88 -6.49 18.65
C GLY A 37 -4.33 -7.26 17.41
N ASP A 38 -5.56 -7.77 17.47
CA ASP A 38 -6.08 -8.75 16.51
C ASP A 38 -6.44 -8.11 15.15
N VAL A 39 -6.99 -6.90 15.15
CA VAL A 39 -7.45 -6.25 13.90
C VAL A 39 -6.30 -5.94 12.94
N HIS A 40 -5.17 -5.44 13.45
CA HIS A 40 -4.01 -5.12 12.59
C HIS A 40 -3.35 -6.38 12.05
N VAL A 41 -3.27 -7.45 12.86
CA VAL A 41 -2.79 -8.76 12.43
C VAL A 41 -3.67 -9.32 11.32
N ARG A 42 -5.00 -9.30 11.48
CA ARG A 42 -5.95 -9.76 10.45
C ARG A 42 -5.83 -8.94 9.17
N ARG A 43 -5.78 -7.61 9.27
CA ARG A 43 -5.60 -6.73 8.11
C ARG A 43 -4.28 -7.02 7.39
N ALA A 44 -3.19 -7.19 8.13
CA ALA A 44 -1.90 -7.55 7.56
C ALA A 44 -1.95 -8.92 6.87
N ALA A 45 -2.58 -9.91 7.50
CA ALA A 45 -2.76 -11.24 6.93
C ALA A 45 -3.56 -11.20 5.62
N VAL A 46 -4.66 -10.44 5.57
CA VAL A 46 -5.46 -10.25 4.34
C VAL A 46 -4.63 -9.57 3.26
N LEU A 47 -3.92 -8.48 3.57
CA LEU A 47 -3.09 -7.76 2.60
C LEU A 47 -1.94 -8.63 2.06
N ARG A 48 -1.40 -9.55 2.86
CA ARG A 48 -0.37 -10.51 2.43
C ARG A 48 -0.93 -11.69 1.65
N ALA A 49 -2.11 -12.16 2.00
CA ALA A 49 -2.76 -13.28 1.31
C ALA A 49 -3.37 -12.88 -0.03
N LEU A 50 -3.74 -11.59 -0.20
CA LEU A 50 -4.43 -11.10 -1.37
C LEU A 50 -3.64 -11.31 -2.68
N PRO A 51 -2.35 -10.95 -2.79
CA PRO A 51 -1.53 -11.27 -3.96
C PRO A 51 -1.49 -12.77 -4.25
N ALA A 52 -1.24 -13.60 -3.22
CA ALA A 52 -1.16 -15.04 -3.36
C ALA A 52 -2.49 -15.65 -3.88
N TYR A 53 -3.63 -15.17 -3.37
CA TYR A 53 -4.95 -15.58 -3.83
C TYR A 53 -5.21 -15.19 -5.29
N LEU A 54 -4.73 -14.02 -5.70
CA LEU A 54 -4.85 -13.54 -7.09
C LEU A 54 -3.81 -14.13 -8.03
N HIS A 55 -2.91 -14.98 -7.52
CA HIS A 55 -1.75 -15.55 -8.22
C HIS A 55 -0.80 -14.47 -8.75
N GLU A 56 -0.55 -13.48 -7.91
CA GLU A 56 0.38 -12.37 -8.16
C GLU A 56 1.65 -12.55 -7.33
N ASP A 57 2.77 -12.06 -7.86
CA ASP A 57 4.06 -12.07 -7.17
C ASP A 57 4.24 -10.73 -6.45
N ASP A 58 4.35 -10.79 -5.12
CA ASP A 58 4.57 -9.62 -4.27
C ASP A 58 6.03 -9.47 -3.82
N SER A 59 6.95 -10.32 -4.28
CA SER A 59 8.36 -10.31 -3.85
C SER A 59 9.11 -9.02 -4.20
N THR A 60 8.70 -8.35 -5.27
CA THR A 60 9.26 -7.05 -5.70
C THR A 60 8.64 -5.87 -4.95
N PHE A 61 7.48 -6.07 -4.34
CA PHE A 61 6.67 -5.03 -3.72
C PHE A 61 6.75 -5.06 -2.18
N LEU A 62 6.57 -6.23 -1.57
CA LEU A 62 6.63 -6.45 -0.12
C LEU A 62 7.94 -7.12 0.24
N ARG A 63 8.96 -6.31 0.54
CA ARG A 63 10.29 -6.81 0.89
C ARG A 63 10.52 -6.79 2.39
N LEU A 64 11.06 -7.89 2.91
CA LEU A 64 11.61 -7.95 4.26
C LEU A 64 13.03 -7.38 4.23
N TRP A 65 13.31 -6.38 5.06
CA TRP A 65 14.61 -5.74 5.13
C TRP A 65 15.32 -6.10 6.43
N HIS A 66 16.49 -6.72 6.28
CA HIS A 66 17.41 -6.98 7.37
C HIS A 66 18.51 -5.91 7.37
N VAL A 67 18.66 -5.21 8.51
CA VAL A 67 19.56 -4.05 8.68
C VAL A 67 21.04 -4.38 8.43
N GLU A 68 21.41 -5.66 8.39
CA GLU A 68 22.81 -6.10 8.35
C GLU A 68 23.34 -6.45 6.95
N GLN A 69 22.51 -6.43 5.90
CA GLN A 69 22.94 -6.83 4.55
C GLN A 69 22.02 -6.22 3.50
N SER A 70 22.49 -5.18 2.78
CA SER A 70 22.21 -4.92 1.35
C SER A 70 22.34 -3.42 1.03
N ASP A 71 22.77 -3.13 -0.21
CA ASP A 71 22.53 -1.87 -0.89
C ASP A 71 21.03 -1.54 -0.94
N ASP A 72 20.67 -0.25 -0.98
CA ASP A 72 19.26 0.16 -1.02
C ASP A 72 18.53 -0.55 -2.17
N PRO A 73 17.35 -1.14 -1.88
CA PRO A 73 16.69 -1.99 -2.84
C PRO A 73 16.13 -1.13 -3.98
N ASP A 74 16.47 -1.48 -5.22
CA ASP A 74 15.96 -0.85 -6.44
C ASP A 74 14.48 -1.20 -6.63
N ILE A 75 13.62 -0.54 -5.84
CA ILE A 75 12.17 -0.70 -5.84
C ILE A 75 11.55 0.61 -6.32
N ALA A 76 10.87 0.55 -7.47
CA ALA A 76 10.16 1.70 -8.00
C ALA A 76 8.99 2.15 -7.10
N VAL A 77 8.17 1.21 -6.60
CA VAL A 77 7.09 1.52 -5.64
C VAL A 77 6.87 0.27 -4.78
N GLY A 78 6.96 0.38 -3.46
CA GLY A 78 6.81 -0.79 -2.58
C GLY A 78 6.81 -0.50 -1.09
N LEU A 79 6.71 -1.59 -0.32
CA LEU A 79 6.67 -1.61 1.13
C LEU A 79 7.84 -2.44 1.65
N LEU A 80 8.63 -1.81 2.51
CA LEU A 80 9.82 -2.38 3.09
C LEU A 80 9.59 -2.60 4.58
N MET A 81 9.56 -3.86 4.96
CA MET A 81 9.29 -4.31 6.31
C MET A 81 10.58 -4.32 7.13
N ILE A 82 10.68 -3.39 8.10
CA ILE A 82 11.86 -3.20 8.94
C ILE A 82 11.65 -3.94 10.25
N ASN A 83 12.65 -4.73 10.64
CA ASN A 83 12.62 -5.46 11.89
C ASN A 83 14.01 -5.59 12.52
N ALA A 84 14.06 -5.52 13.86
CA ALA A 84 15.27 -5.72 14.64
C ALA A 84 15.57 -7.19 15.02
N ARG A 85 14.60 -8.12 14.94
CA ARG A 85 14.77 -9.50 15.49
C ARG A 85 14.13 -10.60 14.63
N SER A 86 14.93 -11.50 14.08
CA SER A 86 14.55 -12.56 13.13
C SER A 86 13.60 -13.63 13.70
N THR A 87 12.28 -13.40 13.70
CA THR A 87 11.27 -14.45 13.96
C THR A 87 10.24 -14.52 12.83
N ASP A 88 9.67 -15.71 12.58
CA ASP A 88 8.68 -15.96 11.51
C ASP A 88 7.38 -15.15 11.62
N THR A 89 7.08 -14.62 12.81
CA THR A 89 5.92 -13.75 13.08
C THR A 89 6.03 -12.36 12.42
N THR A 90 7.20 -12.01 11.90
CA THR A 90 7.52 -10.68 11.38
C THR A 90 6.79 -10.35 10.09
N LEU A 91 6.38 -11.35 9.32
CA LEU A 91 5.58 -11.19 8.10
C LEU A 91 4.22 -10.50 8.35
N PHE A 92 3.69 -10.62 9.56
CA PHE A 92 2.37 -10.09 9.92
C PHE A 92 2.43 -8.95 10.95
N CYS A 93 3.52 -8.84 11.70
CA CYS A 93 3.73 -7.82 12.73
C CYS A 93 5.18 -7.32 12.74
N PRO A 94 5.55 -6.50 11.74
CA PRO A 94 6.85 -5.84 11.76
C PRO A 94 6.90 -4.68 12.74
N GLU A 95 8.11 -4.31 13.15
CA GLU A 95 8.33 -3.17 14.05
C GLU A 95 8.00 -1.85 13.35
N ARG A 96 8.43 -1.72 12.09
CA ARG A 96 8.10 -0.58 11.22
C ARG A 96 8.02 -1.01 9.77
N ILE A 97 7.28 -0.25 8.98
CA ILE A 97 7.16 -0.47 7.54
C ILE A 97 7.48 0.84 6.85
N ALA A 98 8.50 0.85 6.01
CA ALA A 98 8.85 1.97 5.17
C ALA A 98 8.12 1.88 3.83
N VAL A 99 7.50 2.98 3.44
CA VAL A 99 6.98 3.20 2.09
C VAL A 99 8.15 3.63 1.20
N VAL A 100 8.35 2.92 0.10
CA VAL A 100 9.42 3.18 -0.87
C VAL A 100 8.82 3.67 -2.18
N ILE A 101 9.33 4.79 -2.68
CA ILE A 101 8.97 5.37 -3.98
C ILE A 101 10.26 5.76 -4.69
N GLU A 102 10.45 5.24 -5.90
CA GLU A 102 11.61 5.44 -6.78
C GLU A 102 12.95 5.21 -6.04
N GLY A 103 13.02 4.13 -5.25
CA GLY A 103 14.18 3.77 -4.43
C GLY A 103 14.28 4.53 -3.10
N ASN A 104 13.47 5.57 -2.87
CA ASN A 104 13.54 6.41 -1.68
C ASN A 104 12.56 5.99 -0.60
N ARG A 105 13.03 5.89 0.65
CA ARG A 105 12.19 5.60 1.82
C ARG A 105 11.47 6.88 2.29
N VAL A 106 10.26 7.09 1.82
CA VAL A 106 9.52 8.35 2.00
C VAL A 106 8.97 8.50 3.42
N ILE A 107 8.41 7.43 3.99
CA ILE A 107 7.78 7.46 5.33
C ILE A 107 7.79 6.09 5.99
N LYS A 108 7.84 6.06 7.33
CA LYS A 108 7.76 4.83 8.14
C LYS A 108 6.48 4.82 8.97
N LEU A 109 5.73 3.72 8.90
CA LEU A 109 4.48 3.53 9.63
C LEU A 109 4.54 2.26 10.51
N PRO A 110 3.73 2.20 11.59
CA PRO A 110 3.73 1.07 12.51
C PRO A 110 2.95 -0.14 11.99
N THR A 111 2.01 0.02 11.04
CA THR A 111 1.17 -1.10 10.57
C THR A 111 1.19 -1.25 9.05
N LEU A 112 1.00 -2.49 8.57
CA LEU A 112 0.99 -2.81 7.14
C LEU A 112 -0.17 -2.16 6.41
N ALA A 113 -1.33 -2.11 7.06
CA ALA A 113 -2.51 -1.46 6.52
C ALA A 113 -2.28 0.03 6.27
N ASP A 114 -1.72 0.74 7.27
CA ASP A 114 -1.49 2.18 7.15
C ASP A 114 -0.44 2.47 6.06
N ALA A 115 0.62 1.67 6.01
CA ALA A 115 1.65 1.80 4.99
C ALA A 115 1.11 1.52 3.57
N PHE A 116 0.28 0.50 3.42
CA PHE A 116 -0.35 0.17 2.14
C PHE A 116 -1.33 1.24 1.66
N ILE A 117 -2.21 1.73 2.55
CA ILE A 117 -3.15 2.81 2.22
C ILE A 117 -2.39 4.08 1.85
N LEU A 118 -1.35 4.44 2.60
CA LEU A 118 -0.59 5.64 2.30
C LEU A 118 0.19 5.52 0.99
N LEU A 119 0.80 4.36 0.73
CA LEU A 119 1.43 4.10 -0.57
C LEU A 119 0.41 4.22 -1.70
N PHE A 120 -0.78 3.64 -1.55
CA PHE A 120 -1.85 3.77 -2.53
C PHE A 120 -2.23 5.24 -2.76
N ALA A 121 -2.43 5.99 -1.69
CA ALA A 121 -2.76 7.42 -1.76
C ALA A 121 -1.64 8.24 -2.44
N LEU A 122 -0.37 7.96 -2.13
CA LEU A 122 0.78 8.60 -2.77
C LEU A 122 0.89 8.21 -4.24
N THR A 123 0.68 6.93 -4.58
CA THR A 123 0.67 6.46 -5.98
C THR A 123 -0.37 7.21 -6.79
N PHE A 124 -1.56 7.43 -6.22
CA PHE A 124 -2.61 8.22 -6.84
C PHE A 124 -2.27 9.72 -6.91
N ALA A 125 -1.82 10.32 -5.80
CA ALA A 125 -1.50 11.75 -5.69
C ALA A 125 -0.35 12.18 -6.61
N LEU A 126 0.65 11.30 -6.76
CA LEU A 126 1.82 11.50 -7.60
C LEU A 126 1.62 11.04 -9.04
N HIS A 127 0.47 10.44 -9.36
CA HIS A 127 0.18 9.87 -10.67
C HIS A 127 1.30 8.91 -11.12
N LEU A 128 1.62 7.97 -10.24
CA LEU A 128 2.55 6.87 -10.47
C LEU A 128 1.78 5.67 -11.04
N SER A 129 2.48 4.81 -11.76
CA SER A 129 1.90 3.55 -12.23
C SER A 129 1.89 2.53 -11.09
N TYR A 130 0.81 1.76 -10.96
CA TYR A 130 0.79 0.62 -10.04
C TYR A 130 1.85 -0.42 -10.43
N PRO A 131 2.42 -1.15 -9.46
CA PRO A 131 3.28 -2.29 -9.73
C PRO A 131 2.56 -3.30 -10.63
N LYS A 132 3.17 -3.63 -11.77
CA LYS A 132 2.55 -4.49 -12.78
C LYS A 132 2.28 -5.90 -12.27
N ASP A 133 3.16 -6.39 -11.40
CA ASP A 133 3.08 -7.73 -10.80
C ASP A 133 1.88 -7.86 -9.85
N LEU A 134 1.33 -6.73 -9.37
CA LEU A 134 0.19 -6.64 -8.45
C LEU A 134 -1.03 -5.93 -9.04
N ALA A 135 -1.15 -5.92 -10.36
CA ALA A 135 -2.20 -5.17 -11.04
C ALA A 135 -3.61 -5.49 -10.52
N ASN A 136 -3.92 -6.77 -10.26
CA ASN A 136 -5.24 -7.21 -9.77
C ASN A 136 -5.44 -6.84 -8.29
N THR A 137 -4.40 -6.92 -7.46
CA THR A 137 -4.42 -6.49 -6.06
C THR A 137 -4.77 -5.01 -5.94
N PHE A 138 -4.10 -4.17 -6.73
CA PHE A 138 -4.40 -2.73 -6.79
C PHE A 138 -5.77 -2.44 -7.40
N ASP A 139 -6.19 -3.20 -8.40
CA ASP A 139 -7.50 -3.02 -9.04
C ASP A 139 -8.66 -3.37 -8.10
N ILE A 140 -8.55 -4.46 -7.32
CA ILE A 140 -9.51 -4.79 -6.24
C ILE A 140 -9.51 -3.72 -5.17
N THR A 141 -8.33 -3.28 -4.73
CA THR A 141 -8.23 -2.24 -3.71
C THR A 141 -8.92 -0.96 -4.18
N GLN A 142 -8.65 -0.52 -5.40
CA GLN A 142 -9.26 0.67 -5.98
C GLN A 142 -10.78 0.52 -6.14
N LYS A 143 -11.23 -0.55 -6.80
CA LYS A 143 -12.64 -0.70 -7.21
C LYS A 143 -13.55 -1.23 -6.11
N VAL A 144 -13.06 -2.13 -5.27
CA VAL A 144 -13.86 -2.81 -4.24
C VAL A 144 -13.70 -2.14 -2.90
N LEU A 145 -12.46 -1.88 -2.46
CA LEU A 145 -12.23 -1.29 -1.13
C LEU A 145 -12.48 0.23 -1.11
N MET A 146 -12.09 0.94 -2.16
CA MET A 146 -12.25 2.40 -2.24
C MET A 146 -13.46 2.87 -3.05
N GLY A 147 -14.16 1.97 -3.75
CA GLY A 147 -15.31 2.32 -4.59
C GLY A 147 -14.97 3.24 -5.77
N LEU A 148 -13.69 3.29 -6.17
CA LEU A 148 -13.23 4.14 -7.26
C LEU A 148 -13.36 3.36 -8.57
N ASP A 149 -14.09 3.93 -9.53
CA ASP A 149 -14.25 3.40 -10.91
C ASP A 149 -15.26 2.23 -11.09
N GLU A 150 -16.46 2.36 -10.50
CA GLU A 150 -17.59 1.43 -10.68
C GLU A 150 -18.01 1.23 -12.16
N GLY A 151 -17.73 2.21 -13.03
CA GLY A 151 -18.05 2.14 -14.47
C GLY A 151 -17.21 1.11 -15.24
N ASN A 152 -15.97 0.88 -14.83
CA ASN A 152 -15.05 -0.11 -15.41
C ASN A 152 -15.11 -1.48 -14.72
N LEU A 153 -16.07 -1.69 -13.81
CA LEU A 153 -16.27 -2.96 -13.10
C LEU A 153 -16.55 -4.13 -14.05
N LYS A 154 -17.01 -3.86 -15.27
CA LYS A 154 -17.24 -4.85 -16.33
C LYS A 154 -15.96 -5.40 -16.97
N ASN A 155 -14.82 -4.73 -16.81
CA ASN A 155 -13.53 -5.13 -17.37
C ASN A 155 -12.61 -5.83 -16.35
N LEU A 156 -13.15 -6.16 -15.17
CA LEU A 156 -12.44 -6.91 -14.15
C LEU A 156 -12.17 -8.34 -14.64
N LYS A 157 -10.96 -8.85 -14.36
CA LYS A 157 -10.68 -10.27 -14.61
C LYS A 157 -11.69 -11.14 -13.83
N PRO A 158 -12.09 -12.31 -14.36
CA PRO A 158 -13.07 -13.19 -13.72
C PRO A 158 -12.78 -13.49 -12.24
N ARG A 159 -11.49 -13.61 -11.86
CA ARG A 159 -11.06 -13.83 -10.48
C ARG A 159 -11.36 -12.65 -9.55
N VAL A 160 -11.15 -11.43 -10.04
CA VAL A 160 -11.44 -10.20 -9.31
C VAL A 160 -12.95 -10.05 -9.07
N LEU A 161 -13.75 -10.40 -10.09
CA LEU A 161 -15.20 -10.43 -9.96
C LEU A 161 -15.68 -11.48 -8.96
N SER A 162 -15.07 -12.68 -8.98
CA SER A 162 -15.39 -13.74 -8.03
C SER A 162 -15.14 -13.28 -6.60
N LEU A 163 -13.94 -12.75 -6.31
CA LEU A 163 -13.61 -12.27 -4.97
C LEU A 163 -14.51 -11.11 -4.54
N LYS A 164 -14.80 -10.16 -5.43
CA LYS A 164 -15.75 -9.08 -5.14
C LYS A 164 -17.12 -9.63 -4.74
N ASN A 165 -17.65 -10.59 -5.50
CA ASN A 165 -18.97 -11.16 -5.22
C ASN A 165 -18.98 -11.92 -3.89
N GLU A 166 -17.90 -12.62 -3.54
CA GLU A 166 -17.76 -13.26 -2.22
C GLU A 166 -17.71 -12.22 -1.08
N LEU A 167 -16.98 -11.12 -1.26
CA LEU A 167 -16.87 -10.05 -0.27
C LEU A 167 -18.18 -9.28 -0.07
N LEU A 168 -19.02 -9.16 -1.12
CA LEU A 168 -20.31 -8.46 -1.07
C LEU A 168 -21.49 -9.37 -0.69
N ALA A 169 -21.27 -10.68 -0.56
CA ALA A 169 -22.31 -11.64 -0.18
C ALA A 169 -22.44 -11.85 1.34
N VAL A 170 -21.62 -11.14 2.14
CA VAL A 170 -21.62 -11.14 3.62
C VAL A 170 -22.40 -9.93 4.13
#